data_AF-R1FC36-F1
#
_entry.id   AF-R1FC36-F1
#
_cell.length_a   1.000
_cell.length_b   1.000
_cell.length_c   1.000
_cell.angle_alpha   90.00
_cell.angle_beta   90.00
_cell.angle_gamma   90.00
#
_symmetry.space_group_name_H-M   'P 1'
#
loop_
_entity.id
_entity.type
_entity.pdbx_description
1 polymer ?
#
loop_
_entity_poly.entity_id
_entity_poly.type
_entity_poly.pdbx_seq_one_letter_code
_entity_poly.pdbx_strand_id
1 'polypeptide(L)'
;MSSPTLQADNMKAFATGGMPRPPPPGVDLDRLAAKQANMMSQLTSAQAAVTATPFSGEEAAFESEVVRAEYEKLCRDHAALVQMGESYGGYDPLGKIAFLDALEAVEERWDTFFARFSLMGALNREFVEQTDGFLGSMGMSAADFRGVLREAHDLMRRDAEVERGAAV
;
A
#
# COMPACT_ATOMS: atom_id res chain seq x y z
N MET A 1 21.84 23.86 0.74
CA MET A 1 21.76 22.64 1.58
C MET A 1 21.28 23.09 2.95
N SER A 2 20.03 22.81 3.32
CA SER A 2 19.53 23.15 4.66
C SER A 2 20.22 22.23 5.67
N SER A 3 20.96 22.81 6.61
CA SER A 3 21.67 22.03 7.62
C SER A 3 20.65 21.21 8.44
N PRO A 4 20.88 19.91 8.68
CA PRO A 4 19.97 19.04 9.46
C PRO A 4 19.60 19.63 10.83
N THR A 5 20.47 20.48 11.37
CA THR A 5 20.30 21.19 12.63
C THR A 5 19.19 22.25 12.61
N LEU A 6 18.90 22.88 11.46
CA LEU A 6 17.88 23.93 11.36
C LEU A 6 16.45 23.36 11.51
N GLN A 7 16.21 22.20 10.90
CA GLN A 7 14.91 21.52 10.99
C GLN A 7 14.64 21.03 12.43
N ALA A 8 15.65 20.43 13.06
CA ALA A 8 15.57 19.98 14.46
C ALA A 8 15.33 21.16 15.43
N ASP A 9 16.02 22.28 15.22
CA ASP A 9 15.86 23.48 16.05
C ASP A 9 14.49 24.13 15.90
N ASN A 10 13.95 24.19 14.67
CA ASN A 10 12.62 24.73 14.41
C ASN A 10 11.50 23.84 14.96
N MET A 11 11.65 22.50 14.89
CA MET A 11 10.72 21.58 15.55
C MET A 11 10.72 21.75 17.08
N LYS A 12 11.90 21.94 17.68
CA LYS A 12 12.02 22.19 19.12
C LYS A 12 11.39 23.52 19.53
N ALA A 13 11.61 24.58 18.76
CA ALA A 13 10.99 25.89 19.01
C ALA A 13 9.46 25.81 18.94
N PHE A 14 8.92 25.11 17.94
CA PHE A 14 7.47 24.89 17.80
C PHE A 14 6.88 24.14 19.01
N ALA A 15 7.55 23.07 19.45
CA ALA A 15 7.12 22.27 20.59
C ALA A 15 7.14 23.04 21.93
N THR A 16 7.97 24.08 22.05
CA THR A 16 8.09 24.89 23.28
C THR A 16 7.43 26.27 23.17
N GLY A 17 6.62 26.52 22.13
CA GLY A 17 5.94 27.81 21.92
C GLY A 17 6.86 28.98 21.56
N GLY A 18 8.09 28.68 21.12
CA GLY A 18 9.07 29.66 20.64
C GLY A 18 8.91 29.95 19.15
N MET A 19 9.39 31.10 18.70
CA MET A 19 9.39 31.44 17.27
C MET A 19 10.46 30.65 16.52
N PRO A 20 10.16 30.11 15.32
CA PRO A 20 11.15 29.42 14.51
C PRO A 20 12.26 30.39 14.09
N ARG A 21 13.49 29.86 13.94
CA ARG A 21 14.61 30.69 13.49
C ARG A 21 14.38 31.10 12.04
N PRO A 22 14.63 32.37 11.67
CA PRO A 22 14.51 32.80 10.29
C PRO A 22 15.49 31.99 9.41
N PRO A 23 15.09 31.64 8.18
CA PRO A 23 15.97 30.87 7.31
C PRO A 23 17.24 31.65 6.95
N PRO A 24 18.33 30.96 6.59
CA PRO A 24 19.59 31.60 6.21
C PRO A 24 19.42 32.62 5.06
N PRO A 25 20.22 33.70 5.03
CA PRO A 25 20.23 34.65 3.92
C PRO A 25 20.48 33.93 2.58
N GLY A 26 19.64 34.19 1.57
CA GLY A 26 19.71 33.55 0.25
C GLY A 26 18.79 32.35 0.05
N VAL A 27 17.99 31.97 1.06
CA VAL A 27 16.88 31.02 0.88
C VAL A 27 15.68 31.75 0.29
N ASP A 28 15.34 31.39 -0.94
CA ASP A 28 14.13 31.85 -1.63
C ASP A 28 12.89 31.18 -1.01
N LEU A 29 12.20 31.95 -0.17
CA LEU A 29 11.00 31.53 0.56
C LEU A 29 9.86 31.15 -0.38
N ASP A 30 9.69 31.88 -1.49
CA ASP A 30 8.64 31.64 -2.47
C ASP A 30 8.88 30.32 -3.21
N ARG A 31 10.15 30.05 -3.55
CA ARG A 31 10.54 28.76 -4.14
C ARG A 31 10.38 27.59 -3.18
N LEU A 32 10.64 27.79 -1.88
CA LEU A 32 10.45 26.75 -0.87
C LEU A 32 8.96 26.47 -0.63
N ALA A 33 8.15 27.51 -0.53
CA ALA A 33 6.70 27.41 -0.41
C ALA A 33 6.09 26.73 -1.65
N ALA A 34 6.53 27.10 -2.85
CA ALA A 34 6.12 26.44 -4.09
C ALA A 34 6.52 24.96 -4.12
N LYS A 35 7.73 24.61 -3.66
CA LYS A 35 8.18 23.22 -3.59
C LYS A 35 7.38 22.40 -2.56
N GLN A 36 7.05 22.99 -1.42
CA GLN A 36 6.21 22.37 -0.40
C GLN A 36 4.75 22.23 -0.86
N ALA A 37 4.21 23.24 -1.53
CA ALA A 37 2.88 23.18 -2.13
C ALA A 37 2.81 22.12 -3.24
N ASN A 38 3.86 21.98 -4.05
CA ASN A 38 3.92 20.96 -5.09
C ASN A 38 4.07 19.55 -4.49
N MET A 39 4.84 19.40 -3.41
CA MET A 39 4.96 18.13 -2.67
C MET A 39 3.65 17.76 -1.96
N MET A 40 2.97 18.72 -1.33
CA MET A 40 1.64 18.51 -0.75
C MET A 40 0.60 18.20 -1.83
N SER A 41 0.63 18.92 -2.96
CA SER A 41 -0.23 18.68 -4.12
C SER A 41 -0.04 17.27 -4.66
N GLN A 42 1.22 16.81 -4.79
CA GLN A 42 1.56 15.44 -5.19
C GLN A 42 1.09 14.39 -4.16
N LEU A 43 1.17 14.68 -2.86
CA LEU A 43 0.61 13.80 -1.82
C LEU A 43 -0.92 13.74 -1.88
N THR A 44 -1.59 14.88 -2.11
CA THR A 44 -3.05 14.95 -2.20
C THR A 44 -3.60 14.40 -3.51
N SER A 45 -2.85 14.48 -4.61
CA SER A 45 -3.23 13.87 -5.89
C SER A 45 -2.99 12.36 -5.88
N ALA A 46 -2.00 11.87 -5.13
CA ALA A 46 -1.84 10.45 -4.84
C ALA A 46 -2.98 9.90 -3.93
N GLN A 47 -3.62 10.75 -3.12
CA GLN A 47 -4.83 10.37 -2.36
C GLN A 47 -6.10 10.27 -3.22
N ALA A 48 -6.07 10.71 -4.48
CA ALA A 48 -7.13 10.47 -5.47
C ALA A 48 -6.91 9.17 -6.27
N ALA A 49 -6.00 8.29 -5.84
CA ALA A 49 -5.63 7.05 -6.49
C ALA A 49 -6.75 5.99 -6.41
N VAL A 50 -7.18 5.51 -7.57
CA VAL A 50 -8.10 4.37 -7.76
C VAL A 50 -9.34 4.40 -6.87
N THR A 51 -10.36 5.15 -7.29
CA THR A 51 -11.66 5.25 -6.61
C THR A 51 -12.69 4.24 -7.14
N ALA A 52 -12.48 3.71 -8.34
CA ALA A 52 -13.36 2.70 -8.92
C ALA A 52 -13.17 1.33 -8.23
N THR A 53 -14.25 0.54 -8.16
CA THR A 53 -14.17 -0.85 -7.70
C THR A 53 -13.87 -1.79 -8.87
N PRO A 54 -13.13 -2.89 -8.64
CA PRO A 54 -12.78 -3.85 -9.70
C PRO A 54 -13.98 -4.60 -10.27
N PHE A 55 -15.02 -4.78 -9.44
CA PHE A 55 -16.27 -5.46 -9.76
C PHE A 55 -17.46 -4.61 -9.30
N SER A 56 -18.54 -4.58 -10.06
CA SER A 56 -19.83 -4.01 -9.67
C SER A 56 -20.75 -5.07 -9.04
N GLY A 57 -20.51 -6.35 -9.32
CA GLY A 57 -21.38 -7.47 -8.93
C GLY A 57 -22.51 -7.76 -9.93
N GLU A 58 -22.61 -6.96 -10.99
CA GLU A 58 -23.62 -7.10 -12.06
C GLU A 58 -23.05 -7.80 -13.31
N GLU A 59 -21.77 -8.13 -13.31
CA GLU A 59 -21.11 -8.82 -14.42
C GLU A 59 -21.74 -10.20 -14.65
N ALA A 60 -21.84 -10.63 -15.92
CA ALA A 60 -22.44 -11.91 -16.29
C ALA A 60 -21.78 -13.12 -15.58
N ALA A 61 -20.51 -13.02 -15.20
CA ALA A 61 -19.82 -14.03 -14.41
C ALA A 61 -20.51 -14.30 -13.05
N PHE A 62 -21.15 -13.29 -12.44
CA PHE A 62 -21.85 -13.39 -11.16
C PHE A 62 -23.26 -13.97 -11.26
N GLU A 63 -23.77 -14.27 -12.46
CA GLU A 63 -24.97 -15.10 -12.63
C GLU A 63 -24.76 -16.52 -12.06
N SER A 64 -23.52 -17.00 -12.07
CA SER A 64 -23.14 -18.26 -11.43
C SER A 64 -23.09 -18.12 -9.91
N GLU A 65 -23.93 -18.89 -9.22
CA GLU A 65 -23.93 -18.97 -7.75
C GLU A 65 -22.57 -19.40 -7.19
N VAL A 66 -21.85 -20.26 -7.92
CA VAL A 66 -20.50 -20.71 -7.53
C VAL A 66 -19.51 -19.55 -7.55
N VAL A 67 -19.54 -18.71 -8.59
CA VAL A 67 -18.64 -17.54 -8.72
C VAL A 67 -18.95 -16.50 -7.64
N ARG A 68 -20.24 -16.29 -7.35
CA ARG A 68 -20.66 -15.38 -6.27
C ARG A 68 -20.21 -15.87 -4.90
N ALA A 69 -20.41 -17.15 -4.60
CA ALA A 69 -19.97 -17.75 -3.33
C ALA A 69 -18.44 -17.72 -3.19
N GLU A 70 -17.70 -17.95 -4.28
CA GLU A 70 -16.24 -17.82 -4.32
C GLU A 70 -15.80 -16.39 -3.98
N TYR A 71 -16.40 -15.39 -4.63
CA TYR A 71 -16.11 -13.98 -4.40
C TYR A 71 -16.41 -13.55 -2.96
N GLU A 72 -17.61 -13.88 -2.45
CA GLU A 72 -17.98 -13.57 -1.07
C GLU A 72 -17.03 -14.21 -0.06
N LYS A 73 -16.64 -15.47 -0.29
CA LYS A 73 -15.66 -16.16 0.56
C LYS A 73 -14.31 -15.45 0.49
N LEU A 74 -13.86 -15.05 -0.69
CA LEU A 74 -12.60 -14.36 -0.88
C LEU A 74 -12.57 -13.00 -0.18
N CYS A 75 -13.64 -12.21 -0.28
CA CYS A 75 -13.82 -10.97 0.46
C CYS A 75 -13.76 -11.19 1.99
N ARG A 76 -14.46 -12.21 2.50
CA ARG A 76 -14.44 -12.54 3.93
C ARG A 76 -13.06 -12.97 4.41
N ASP A 77 -12.40 -13.86 3.69
CA ASP A 77 -11.07 -14.36 4.03
C ASP A 77 -10.04 -13.22 4.01
N HIS A 78 -10.13 -12.31 3.03
CA HIS A 78 -9.27 -11.13 2.95
C HIS A 78 -9.53 -10.15 4.10
N ALA A 79 -10.78 -9.86 4.43
CA ALA A 79 -11.12 -8.98 5.56
C ALA A 79 -10.62 -9.55 6.90
N ALA A 80 -10.76 -10.86 7.11
CA ALA A 80 -10.24 -11.54 8.29
C ALA A 80 -8.70 -11.43 8.36
N LEU A 81 -8.03 -11.59 7.23
CA LEU A 81 -6.57 -11.46 7.14
C LEU A 81 -6.10 -10.03 7.46
N VAL A 82 -6.78 -9.00 6.94
CA VAL A 82 -6.47 -7.59 7.28
C VAL A 82 -6.55 -7.38 8.79
N GLN A 83 -7.62 -7.87 9.43
CA GLN A 83 -7.79 -7.79 10.87
C GLN A 83 -6.69 -8.54 11.64
N MET A 84 -6.27 -9.71 11.17
CA MET A 84 -5.13 -10.44 11.76
C MET A 84 -3.83 -9.64 11.62
N GLY A 85 -3.61 -9.01 10.46
CA GLY A 85 -2.41 -8.21 10.17
C GLY A 85 -2.22 -7.02 11.11
N GLU A 86 -3.29 -6.46 11.67
CA GLU A 86 -3.21 -5.40 12.68
C GLU A 86 -2.39 -5.80 13.92
N SER A 87 -2.37 -7.10 14.23
CA SER A 87 -1.65 -7.66 15.38
C SER A 87 -0.28 -8.27 15.01
N TYR A 88 0.15 -8.18 13.74
CA TYR A 88 1.36 -8.85 13.23
C TYR A 88 2.62 -8.57 14.08
N GLY A 89 2.80 -7.32 14.51
CA GLY A 89 3.96 -6.92 15.31
C GLY A 89 4.05 -7.61 16.68
N GLY A 90 2.94 -8.15 17.20
CA GLY A 90 2.87 -8.87 18.46
C GLY A 90 2.95 -10.39 18.33
N TYR A 91 3.03 -10.93 17.11
CA TYR A 91 3.12 -12.37 16.90
C TYR A 91 4.50 -12.90 17.28
N ASP A 92 4.52 -14.13 17.77
CA ASP A 92 5.76 -14.89 17.87
C ASP A 92 6.27 -15.25 16.46
N PRO A 93 7.53 -15.70 16.32
CA PRO A 93 8.10 -15.99 15.01
C PRO A 93 7.31 -17.02 14.19
N LEU A 94 6.68 -18.01 14.85
CA LEU A 94 5.84 -19.01 14.17
C LEU A 94 4.52 -18.39 13.68
N GLY A 95 3.90 -17.52 14.48
CA GLY A 95 2.69 -16.78 14.14
C GLY A 95 2.92 -15.81 12.98
N LYS A 96 4.07 -15.13 12.93
CA LYS A 96 4.47 -14.29 11.78
C LYS A 96 4.56 -15.10 10.50
N ILE A 97 5.22 -16.26 10.53
CA ILE A 97 5.34 -17.16 9.37
C ILE A 97 3.94 -17.67 8.94
N ALA A 98 3.13 -18.15 9.89
CA ALA A 98 1.78 -18.64 9.58
C ALA A 98 0.86 -17.54 9.01
N PHE A 99 1.00 -16.29 9.47
CA PHE A 99 0.29 -15.15 8.90
C PHE A 99 0.72 -14.89 7.46
N LEU A 100 2.03 -14.91 7.17
CA LEU A 100 2.55 -14.72 5.81
C LEU A 100 2.07 -15.82 4.86
N ASP A 101 2.04 -17.08 5.31
CA ASP A 101 1.49 -18.20 4.53
C ASP A 101 0.00 -17.99 4.21
N ALA A 102 -0.78 -17.51 5.19
CA ALA A 102 -2.19 -17.21 5.00
C ALA A 102 -2.39 -16.02 4.03
N LEU A 103 -1.53 -15.00 4.13
CA LEU A 103 -1.54 -13.84 3.24
C LEU A 103 -1.28 -14.23 1.79
N GLU A 104 -0.19 -14.95 1.54
CA GLU A 104 0.17 -15.42 0.20
C GLU A 104 -0.95 -16.29 -0.41
N ALA A 105 -1.57 -17.18 0.37
CA ALA A 105 -2.67 -18.02 -0.10
C ALA A 105 -3.94 -17.23 -0.48
N VAL A 106 -4.26 -16.16 0.24
CA VAL A 106 -5.39 -15.28 -0.09
C VAL A 106 -5.07 -14.44 -1.34
N GLU A 107 -3.84 -13.94 -1.46
CA GLU A 107 -3.41 -13.18 -2.64
C GLU A 107 -3.41 -14.04 -3.91
N GLU A 108 -2.95 -15.28 -3.87
CA GLU A 108 -2.98 -16.20 -5.02
C GLU A 108 -4.42 -16.44 -5.52
N ARG A 109 -5.37 -16.53 -4.58
CA ARG A 109 -6.79 -16.66 -4.92
C ARG A 109 -7.34 -15.39 -5.56
N TRP A 110 -6.93 -14.20 -5.09
CA TRP A 110 -7.25 -12.94 -5.75
C TRP A 110 -6.65 -12.88 -7.15
N ASP A 111 -5.36 -13.23 -7.32
CA ASP A 111 -4.68 -13.25 -8.63
C ASP A 111 -5.44 -14.14 -9.62
N THR A 112 -5.85 -15.34 -9.18
CA THR A 112 -6.64 -16.27 -10.00
C THR A 112 -8.01 -15.70 -10.36
N PHE A 113 -8.70 -15.09 -9.40
CA PHE A 113 -10.04 -14.51 -9.60
C PHE A 113 -9.99 -13.33 -10.58
N PHE A 114 -9.05 -12.40 -10.38
CA PHE A 114 -8.83 -11.26 -11.28
C PHE A 114 -8.42 -11.70 -12.68
N ALA A 115 -7.54 -12.69 -12.81
CA ALA A 115 -7.13 -13.22 -14.11
C ALA A 115 -8.32 -13.77 -14.90
N ARG A 116 -9.23 -14.51 -14.24
CA ARG A 116 -10.47 -15.01 -14.87
C ARG A 116 -11.34 -13.87 -15.39
N PHE A 117 -11.60 -12.86 -14.57
CA PHE A 117 -12.42 -11.72 -14.97
C PHE A 117 -11.75 -10.87 -16.06
N SER A 118 -10.43 -10.74 -16.02
CA SER A 118 -9.64 -10.07 -17.06
C SER A 118 -9.79 -10.78 -18.41
N LEU A 119 -9.65 -12.10 -18.44
CA LEU A 119 -9.82 -12.92 -19.65
C LEU A 119 -11.24 -12.85 -20.21
N MET A 120 -12.25 -12.69 -19.35
CA MET A 120 -13.64 -12.51 -19.75
C MET A 120 -13.97 -11.08 -20.23
N GLY A 121 -13.05 -10.12 -20.07
CA GLY A 121 -13.33 -8.71 -20.31
C GLY A 121 -14.36 -8.13 -19.35
N ALA A 122 -14.51 -8.73 -18.17
CA ALA A 122 -15.52 -8.40 -17.17
C ALA A 122 -15.00 -7.46 -16.07
N LEU A 123 -13.72 -7.10 -16.07
CA LEU A 123 -13.20 -6.10 -15.13
C LEU A 123 -13.76 -4.71 -15.45
N ASN A 124 -14.05 -3.94 -14.40
CA ASN A 124 -14.42 -2.54 -14.56
C ASN A 124 -13.29 -1.78 -15.26
N ARG A 125 -13.60 -1.23 -16.44
CA ARG A 125 -12.63 -0.49 -17.26
C ARG A 125 -12.08 0.74 -16.55
N GLU A 126 -12.91 1.46 -15.80
CA GLU A 126 -12.48 2.63 -15.05
C GLU A 126 -11.47 2.25 -13.97
N PHE A 127 -11.68 1.12 -13.29
CA PHE A 127 -10.72 0.57 -12.31
C PHE A 127 -9.37 0.24 -12.96
N VAL A 128 -9.38 -0.40 -14.13
CA VAL A 128 -8.14 -0.74 -14.86
C VAL A 128 -7.41 0.55 -15.26
N GLU A 129 -8.09 1.50 -15.88
CA GLU A 129 -7.49 2.76 -16.34
C GLU A 129 -6.94 3.59 -15.17
N GLN A 130 -7.66 3.67 -14.05
CA GLN A 130 -7.19 4.37 -12.85
C GLN A 130 -5.99 3.68 -12.22
N THR A 131 -5.99 2.34 -12.16
CA THR A 131 -4.88 1.56 -11.59
C THR A 131 -3.62 1.70 -12.44
N ASP A 132 -3.74 1.55 -13.76
CA ASP A 132 -2.63 1.70 -14.69
C ASP A 132 -2.08 3.13 -14.67
N GLY A 133 -2.95 4.15 -14.60
CA GLY A 133 -2.55 5.54 -14.47
C GLY A 133 -1.81 5.82 -13.15
N PHE A 134 -2.31 5.28 -12.04
CA PHE A 134 -1.70 5.41 -10.72
C PHE A 134 -0.32 4.76 -10.69
N LEU A 135 -0.20 3.51 -11.12
CA LEU A 135 1.08 2.78 -11.15
C LEU A 135 2.05 3.43 -12.16
N GLY A 136 1.55 3.83 -13.32
CA GLY A 136 2.32 4.56 -14.33
C GLY A 136 2.87 5.90 -13.81
N SER A 137 2.15 6.59 -12.93
CA SER A 137 2.64 7.82 -12.28
C SER A 137 3.85 7.57 -11.36
N MET A 138 3.96 6.34 -10.82
CA MET A 138 5.11 5.86 -10.05
C MET A 138 6.20 5.22 -10.93
N GLY A 139 6.01 5.16 -12.25
CA GLY A 139 6.93 4.50 -13.18
C GLY A 139 6.93 2.98 -13.05
N MET A 140 5.83 2.40 -12.58
CA MET A 140 5.68 0.97 -12.32
C MET A 140 4.51 0.38 -13.12
N SER A 141 4.60 -0.90 -13.46
CA SER A 141 3.46 -1.69 -13.90
C SER A 141 2.83 -2.46 -12.73
N ALA A 142 1.65 -3.05 -12.94
CA ALA A 142 1.04 -3.97 -11.97
C ALA A 142 1.95 -5.18 -11.67
N ALA A 143 2.69 -5.67 -12.66
CA ALA A 143 3.65 -6.76 -12.49
C ALA A 143 4.84 -6.33 -11.61
N ASP A 144 5.35 -5.11 -11.80
CA ASP A 144 6.43 -4.56 -10.97
C ASP A 144 5.97 -4.39 -9.51
N PHE A 145 4.78 -3.83 -9.32
CA PHE A 145 4.18 -3.67 -7.99
C PHE A 145 4.01 -5.02 -7.28
N ARG A 146 3.52 -6.05 -7.99
CA ARG A 146 3.43 -7.41 -7.45
C ARG A 146 4.81 -7.99 -7.11
N GLY A 147 5.85 -7.68 -7.89
CA GLY A 147 7.23 -8.02 -7.59
C GLY A 147 7.69 -7.42 -6.26
N VAL A 148 7.47 -6.12 -6.06
CA VAL A 148 7.81 -5.41 -4.83
C VAL A 148 7.09 -6.01 -3.61
N LEU A 149 5.81 -6.35 -3.73
CA LEU A 149 5.08 -7.01 -2.64
C LEU A 149 5.68 -8.38 -2.27
N ARG A 150 6.02 -9.20 -3.26
CA ARG A 150 6.67 -10.50 -3.00
C ARG A 150 8.01 -10.33 -2.30
N GLU A 151 8.84 -9.38 -2.74
CA GLU A 151 10.11 -9.09 -2.09
C GLU A 151 9.92 -8.63 -0.63
N ALA A 152 8.90 -7.81 -0.37
CA ALA A 152 8.57 -7.39 0.99
C ALA A 152 8.16 -8.58 1.88
N HIS A 153 7.33 -9.49 1.38
CA HIS A 153 6.93 -10.70 2.12
C HIS A 153 8.12 -11.63 2.39
N ASP A 154 9.01 -11.80 1.41
CA ASP A 154 10.23 -12.60 1.57
C ASP A 154 11.15 -12.02 2.66
N LEU A 155 11.29 -10.69 2.72
CA LEU A 155 12.03 -10.02 3.78
C LEU A 155 11.40 -10.24 5.15
N MET A 156 10.07 -10.04 5.26
CA MET A 156 9.33 -10.28 6.51
C MET A 156 9.47 -11.74 6.99
N ARG A 157 9.44 -12.70 6.05
CA ARG A 157 9.62 -14.12 6.33
C ARG A 157 11.02 -14.42 6.86
N ARG A 158 12.05 -13.89 6.20
CA ARG A 158 13.45 -14.05 6.65
C ARG A 158 13.66 -13.49 8.05
N ASP A 159 13.11 -12.32 8.34
CA ASP A 159 13.20 -11.70 9.66
C ASP A 159 12.54 -12.60 10.72
N ALA A 160 11.35 -13.13 10.45
CA ALA A 160 10.68 -14.07 11.34
C ALA A 160 11.48 -15.38 11.53
N GLU A 161 12.10 -15.92 10.48
CA GLU A 161 12.94 -17.12 10.58
C GLU A 161 14.21 -16.89 11.42
N VAL A 162 14.83 -15.71 11.28
CA VAL A 162 15.99 -15.30 12.09
C VAL A 162 15.58 -15.15 13.56
N GLU A 163 14.47 -14.46 13.84
CA GLU A 163 13.92 -14.34 15.19
C GLU A 163 13.64 -15.73 15.81
N ARG A 164 13.09 -16.66 15.02
CA ARG A 164 12.86 -18.05 15.45
C ARG A 164 14.17 -18.73 15.81
N GLY A 165 15.20 -18.60 14.97
CA GLY A 165 16.50 -19.21 15.19
C GLY A 165 17.28 -18.62 16.37
N ALA A 166 17.04 -17.36 16.72
CA ALA A 166 17.62 -16.71 17.90
C ALA A 166 16.88 -17.03 19.21
N ALA A 167 15.63 -17.52 19.13
CA ALA A 167 14.79 -17.87 20.27
C ALA A 167 14.92 -19.34 20.72
N VAL A 168 15.70 -20.16 20.00
CA VAL A 168 16.00 -21.59 20.29
C VAL A 168 17.41 -21.72 20.85
#